data_AF-A0A183IPI5-F1
#
_entry.id   AF-A0A183IPI5-F1
#
_cell.length_a   1.000
_cell.length_b   1.000
_cell.length_c   1.000
_cell.angle_alpha   90.00
_cell.angle_beta   90.00
_cell.angle_gamma   90.00
#
_symmetry.space_group_name_H-M   'P 1'
#
loop_
_entity.id
_entity.type
_entity.pdbx_description
1 polymer ?
#
loop_
_entity_poly.entity_id
_entity_poly.type
_entity_poly.pdbx_seq_one_letter_code
_entity_poly.pdbx_strand_id
1 'polypeptide(L)'
;MYEIFQSTLISFFQEVTHCHLELPQYLKTWFSPPFFLKVFNDARINPGDRVMFECVLLGKPRPKAVWLFNESPIVYDDITVFNTCDECRLTIARTTVKHYGKYTLVAENEAGKLTCSAWLLMPRS
;
A
#
# COMPACT_ATOMS: atom_id res chain seq x y z
N MET A 1 -6.06 39.03 52.54
CA MET A 1 -7.29 38.22 52.67
C MET A 1 -7.09 37.05 51.72
N TYR A 2 -6.76 35.88 52.27
CA TYR A 2 -6.73 34.52 51.68
C TYR A 2 -5.95 34.33 50.36
N GLU A 3 -5.08 33.35 50.16
CA GLU A 3 -4.37 32.36 50.98
C GLU A 3 -3.48 31.64 49.96
N ILE A 4 -2.28 31.26 50.37
CA ILE A 4 -1.35 30.46 49.59
C ILE A 4 -1.77 28.98 49.76
N PHE A 5 -1.52 28.15 48.75
CA PHE A 5 -1.63 26.67 48.72
C PHE A 5 -3.00 26.04 48.48
N GLN A 6 -3.28 25.70 47.20
CA GLN A 6 -3.55 24.34 46.72
C GLN A 6 -3.15 24.32 45.24
N SER A 7 -2.48 23.34 44.64
CA SER A 7 -1.95 22.07 45.10
C SER A 7 -1.16 21.54 43.91
N THR A 8 0.12 21.26 44.11
CA THR A 8 0.84 20.20 43.40
C THR A 8 0.02 18.92 43.58
N LEU A 9 -0.92 18.63 42.67
CA LEU A 9 -1.71 17.39 42.52
C LEU A 9 -2.82 17.59 41.46
N ILE A 10 -2.44 17.99 40.24
CA ILE A 10 -2.92 17.27 39.05
C ILE A 10 -1.67 16.50 38.59
N SER A 11 -1.10 15.64 39.42
CA SER A 11 -1.47 14.23 39.43
C SER A 11 -1.76 13.74 38.01
N PHE A 12 -0.72 13.26 37.35
CA PHE A 12 -0.70 11.83 37.00
C PHE A 12 -1.89 11.28 36.17
N PHE A 13 -2.54 12.14 35.40
CA PHE A 13 -3.60 11.81 34.44
C PHE A 13 -3.49 12.89 33.36
N GLN A 14 -2.63 12.76 32.35
CA GLN A 14 -2.87 11.90 31.20
C GLN A 14 -1.52 11.42 30.63
N GLU A 15 -0.84 10.51 31.33
CA GLU A 15 -0.28 9.40 30.56
C GLU A 15 -1.48 8.68 29.91
N VAL A 16 -1.35 8.25 28.67
CA VAL A 16 -2.37 7.53 27.87
C VAL A 16 -3.48 8.35 27.19
N THR A 17 -3.14 9.29 26.31
CA THR A 17 -3.93 9.58 25.09
C THR A 17 -3.07 10.51 24.23
N HIS A 18 -2.38 10.05 23.21
CA HIS A 18 -2.99 9.67 21.95
C HIS A 18 -1.85 9.04 21.13
N CYS A 19 -2.05 7.87 20.54
CA CYS A 19 -1.37 7.57 19.29
C CYS A 19 -1.89 8.58 18.27
N HIS A 20 -1.35 9.82 18.28
CA HIS A 20 -1.52 10.73 17.16
C HIS A 20 -0.63 10.16 16.06
N LEU A 21 -1.15 9.14 15.38
CA LEU A 21 -0.78 8.88 14.00
C LEU A 21 -1.11 10.18 13.28
N GLU A 22 -0.16 11.12 13.27
CA GLU A 22 -0.12 12.24 12.34
C GLU A 22 -0.19 11.58 10.96
N LEU A 23 -1.41 11.44 10.42
CA LEU A 23 -1.55 11.14 9.01
C LEU A 23 -0.70 12.21 8.30
N PRO A 24 0.31 11.81 7.51
CA PRO A 24 1.25 12.76 6.95
C PRO A 24 0.50 13.86 6.20
N GLN A 25 0.95 15.11 6.33
CA GLN A 25 0.17 16.31 5.98
C GLN A 25 -0.48 16.28 4.58
N TYR A 26 0.08 15.54 3.62
CA TYR A 26 -0.50 15.36 2.28
C TYR A 26 -1.84 14.58 2.27
N LEU A 27 -2.20 13.85 3.33
CA LEU A 27 -3.52 13.21 3.44
C LEU A 27 -4.62 14.21 3.84
N LYS A 28 -4.23 15.37 4.40
CA LYS A 28 -5.15 16.43 4.87
C LYS A 28 -5.55 17.41 3.75
N THR A 29 -4.95 17.35 2.56
CA THR A 29 -5.26 18.24 1.43
C THR A 29 -6.33 17.64 0.51
N TRP A 30 -7.00 18.48 -0.28
CA TRP A 30 -7.96 18.05 -1.32
C TRP A 30 -7.28 17.67 -2.64
N PHE A 31 -5.97 17.93 -2.73
CA PHE A 31 -5.12 17.64 -3.87
C PHE A 31 -3.79 17.07 -3.34
N SER A 32 -3.49 15.81 -3.64
CA SER A 32 -2.33 15.09 -3.15
C SER A 32 -1.86 14.01 -4.14
N PRO A 33 -0.53 13.85 -4.32
CA PRO A 33 0.02 12.82 -5.18
C PRO A 33 -0.31 11.42 -4.62
N PRO A 34 -0.24 10.37 -5.45
CA PRO A 34 -0.48 9.02 -5.01
C PRO A 34 0.56 8.60 -3.96
N PHE A 35 0.15 7.84 -2.95
CA PHE A 35 1.03 7.31 -1.89
C PHE A 35 0.63 5.89 -1.52
N PHE A 36 1.60 4.99 -1.36
CA PHE A 36 1.36 3.63 -0.90
C PHE A 36 1.36 3.55 0.63
N LEU A 37 0.20 3.24 1.20
CA LEU A 37 0.05 2.89 2.62
C LEU A 37 0.57 1.46 2.89
N LYS A 38 0.35 0.55 1.95
CA LYS A 38 0.86 -0.83 1.98
C LYS A 38 1.44 -1.15 0.63
N VAL A 39 2.64 -1.74 0.61
CA VAL A 39 3.31 -2.23 -0.60
C VAL A 39 3.38 -3.75 -0.59
N PHE A 40 3.53 -4.32 -1.78
CA PHE A 40 3.88 -5.72 -1.96
C PHE A 40 5.39 -5.84 -2.17
N ASN A 41 5.96 -7.00 -1.87
CA ASN A 41 7.39 -7.27 -1.93
C ASN A 41 7.66 -8.52 -2.77
N ASP A 42 8.94 -8.75 -3.06
CA ASP A 42 9.39 -9.94 -3.77
C ASP A 42 8.89 -11.22 -3.10
N ALA A 43 8.48 -12.19 -3.92
CA ALA A 43 7.95 -13.47 -3.47
C ALA A 43 8.65 -14.62 -4.20
N ARG A 44 8.96 -15.70 -3.47
CA ARG A 44 9.43 -16.97 -4.02
C ARG A 44 8.34 -18.01 -3.81
N ILE A 45 7.79 -18.53 -4.90
CA ILE A 45 6.58 -19.38 -4.87
C ILE A 45 6.82 -20.60 -5.77
N ASN A 46 6.37 -21.79 -5.35
CA ASN A 46 6.51 -22.98 -6.18
C ASN A 46 5.50 -22.96 -7.33
N PRO A 47 5.81 -23.62 -8.46
CA PRO A 47 4.81 -23.87 -9.49
C PRO A 47 3.59 -24.61 -8.92
N GLY A 48 2.39 -24.18 -9.31
CA GLY A 48 1.12 -24.71 -8.83
C GLY A 48 0.52 -23.95 -7.65
N ASP A 49 1.33 -23.22 -6.88
CA ASP A 49 0.86 -22.47 -5.72
C ASP A 49 0.17 -21.17 -6.12
N ARG A 50 -0.72 -20.70 -5.24
CA ARG A 50 -1.40 -19.40 -5.37
C ARG A 50 -0.48 -18.28 -4.89
N VAL A 51 -0.44 -17.17 -5.63
CA VAL A 51 0.21 -15.93 -5.19
C VAL A 51 -0.76 -14.76 -5.23
N MET A 52 -0.58 -13.82 -4.31
CA MET A 52 -1.35 -12.59 -4.21
C MET A 52 -0.41 -11.42 -3.91
N PHE A 53 -0.37 -10.45 -4.82
CA PHE A 53 0.23 -9.15 -4.57
C PHE A 53 -0.86 -8.17 -4.17
N GLU A 54 -0.70 -7.51 -3.04
CA GLU A 54 -1.68 -6.58 -2.49
C GLU A 54 -0.99 -5.31 -2.03
N CYS A 55 -1.59 -4.18 -2.36
CA CYS A 55 -1.19 -2.88 -1.88
C CYS A 55 -2.40 -2.00 -1.60
N VAL A 56 -2.17 -1.01 -0.74
CA VAL A 56 -3.13 0.03 -0.43
C VAL A 56 -2.48 1.34 -0.83
N LEU A 57 -3.18 2.13 -1.64
CA LEU A 57 -2.73 3.41 -2.14
C LEU A 57 -3.81 4.47 -1.89
N LEU A 58 -3.36 5.69 -1.61
CA LEU A 58 -4.21 6.85 -1.36
C LEU A 58 -3.80 7.96 -2.32
N GLY A 59 -4.69 8.90 -2.61
CA GLY A 59 -4.39 10.08 -3.42
C GLY A 59 -5.66 10.84 -3.78
N LYS A 60 -5.53 12.14 -4.03
CA LYS A 60 -6.65 13.02 -4.39
C LYS A 60 -6.24 13.95 -5.54
N PRO A 61 -6.96 13.98 -6.68
CA PRO A 61 -8.06 13.11 -7.07
C PRO A 61 -7.67 11.63 -7.07
N ARG A 62 -8.67 10.74 -7.08
CA ARG A 62 -8.44 9.28 -7.01
C ARG A 62 -7.47 8.84 -8.11
N PRO A 63 -6.34 8.22 -7.76
CA PRO A 63 -5.37 7.78 -8.75
C PRO A 63 -5.88 6.58 -9.55
N LYS A 64 -5.52 6.57 -10.83
CA LYS A 64 -5.70 5.42 -11.71
C LYS A 64 -4.55 4.46 -11.50
N ALA A 65 -4.87 3.21 -11.19
CA ALA A 65 -3.89 2.15 -10.96
C ALA A 65 -3.85 1.16 -12.15
N VAL A 66 -2.65 0.89 -12.65
CA VAL A 66 -2.39 -0.02 -13.78
C VAL A 66 -1.30 -1.02 -13.39
N TRP A 67 -1.59 -2.30 -13.57
CA TRP A 67 -0.61 -3.37 -13.38
C TRP A 67 0.12 -3.68 -14.68
N LEU A 68 1.43 -3.85 -14.57
CA LEU A 68 2.34 -4.26 -15.63
C LEU A 68 3.06 -5.54 -15.21
N PHE A 69 3.31 -6.42 -16.18
CA PHE A 69 4.19 -7.57 -16.06
C PHE A 69 5.34 -7.42 -17.05
N ASN A 70 6.58 -7.46 -16.55
CA ASN A 70 7.79 -7.21 -17.34
C ASN A 70 7.66 -5.95 -18.22
N GLU A 71 7.22 -4.85 -17.61
CA GLU A 71 7.06 -3.52 -18.25
C GLU A 71 5.95 -3.41 -19.29
N SER A 72 5.23 -4.51 -19.57
CA SER A 72 4.08 -4.53 -20.48
C SER A 72 2.76 -4.66 -19.71
N PRO A 73 1.63 -4.16 -20.25
CA PRO A 73 0.31 -4.39 -19.65
C PRO A 73 0.04 -5.88 -19.45
N ILE A 74 -0.61 -6.25 -18.36
CA ILE A 74 -0.98 -7.65 -18.12
C ILE A 74 -2.09 -8.04 -19.10
N VAL A 75 -1.83 -9.10 -19.88
CA VAL A 75 -2.77 -9.65 -20.90
C VAL A 75 -3.23 -11.08 -20.54
N TYR A 76 -2.80 -11.61 -19.39
CA TYR A 76 -3.04 -13.01 -19.05
C TYR A 76 -4.43 -13.23 -18.44
N ASP A 77 -5.23 -14.11 -19.05
CA ASP A 77 -6.57 -14.49 -18.56
C ASP A 77 -6.54 -15.22 -17.21
N ASP A 78 -5.41 -15.84 -16.85
CA ASP A 78 -5.22 -16.56 -15.58
C ASP A 78 -4.71 -15.67 -14.43
N ILE A 79 -4.61 -14.35 -14.66
CA ILE A 79 -4.30 -13.35 -13.64
C ILE A 79 -5.54 -12.50 -13.37
N THR A 80 -6.03 -12.55 -12.14
CA THR A 80 -7.17 -11.73 -11.70
C THR A 80 -6.67 -10.44 -11.06
N VAL A 81 -7.07 -9.30 -11.61
CA VAL A 81 -6.79 -7.97 -11.05
C VAL A 81 -8.05 -7.41 -10.41
N PHE A 82 -7.92 -6.91 -9.19
CA PHE A 82 -8.97 -6.24 -8.44
C PHE A 82 -8.44 -4.90 -7.93
N ASN A 83 -8.92 -3.81 -8.53
CA ASN A 83 -8.55 -2.45 -8.15
C ASN A 83 -9.80 -1.73 -7.64
N THR A 84 -9.82 -1.39 -6.35
CA THR A 84 -10.87 -0.59 -5.71
C THR A 84 -10.43 0.87 -5.62
N CYS A 85 -11.08 1.64 -4.75
CA CYS A 85 -10.70 3.03 -4.47
C CYS A 85 -9.28 3.12 -3.93
N ASP A 86 -8.98 2.30 -2.93
CA ASP A 86 -7.73 2.40 -2.18
C ASP A 86 -6.94 1.10 -2.19
N GLU A 87 -7.57 -0.05 -2.49
CA GLU A 87 -6.90 -1.35 -2.52
C GLU A 87 -6.68 -1.83 -3.95
N CYS A 88 -5.45 -2.26 -4.26
CA CYS A 88 -5.09 -2.89 -5.52
C CYS A 88 -4.51 -4.27 -5.25
N ARG A 89 -5.10 -5.28 -5.87
CA ARG A 89 -4.76 -6.69 -5.68
C ARG A 89 -4.62 -7.41 -7.02
N LEU A 90 -3.57 -8.20 -7.14
CA LEU A 90 -3.33 -9.11 -8.26
C LEU A 90 -3.22 -10.53 -7.70
N THR A 91 -4.03 -11.44 -8.22
CA THR A 91 -4.05 -12.84 -7.79
C THR A 91 -3.77 -13.77 -8.97
N ILE A 92 -2.90 -14.74 -8.73
CA ILE A 92 -2.63 -15.86 -9.65
C ILE A 92 -3.02 -17.13 -8.90
N ALA A 93 -4.05 -17.82 -9.35
CA ALA A 93 -4.60 -18.98 -8.63
C ALA A 93 -3.64 -20.19 -8.67
N ARG A 94 -2.93 -20.37 -9.79
CA ARG A 94 -1.94 -21.42 -10.00
C ARG A 94 -0.73 -20.88 -10.75
N THR A 95 0.40 -20.79 -10.07
CA THR A 95 1.63 -20.25 -10.66
C THR A 95 2.23 -21.23 -11.68
N THR A 96 2.73 -20.74 -12.80
CA THR A 96 3.42 -21.54 -13.83
C THR A 96 4.68 -20.80 -14.26
N VAL A 97 5.53 -21.42 -15.08
CA VAL A 97 6.81 -20.83 -15.49
C VAL A 97 6.65 -19.45 -16.16
N LYS A 98 5.54 -19.22 -16.87
CA LYS A 98 5.26 -17.93 -17.55
C LYS A 98 4.93 -16.78 -16.59
N HIS A 99 4.60 -17.08 -15.33
CA HIS A 99 4.21 -16.08 -14.32
C HIS A 99 5.41 -15.48 -13.60
N TYR A 100 6.59 -16.11 -13.63
CA TYR A 100 7.77 -15.54 -12.99
C TYR A 100 8.27 -14.33 -13.76
N GLY A 101 8.56 -13.24 -13.03
CA GLY A 101 8.91 -11.96 -13.62
C GLY A 101 8.67 -10.81 -12.67
N LYS A 102 8.75 -9.59 -13.21
CA LYS A 102 8.59 -8.34 -12.45
C LYS A 102 7.17 -7.84 -12.59
N TYR A 103 6.47 -7.72 -11.47
CA TYR A 103 5.16 -7.09 -11.38
C TYR A 103 5.31 -5.66 -10.92
N THR A 104 4.72 -4.73 -11.67
CA THR A 104 4.80 -3.30 -11.39
C THR A 104 3.41 -2.70 -11.35
N LEU A 105 3.06 -2.03 -10.26
CA LEU A 105 1.87 -1.21 -10.16
C LEU A 105 2.24 0.25 -10.35
N VAL A 106 1.60 0.90 -11.33
CA VAL A 106 1.72 2.32 -11.59
C VAL A 106 0.43 3.00 -11.14
N ALA A 107 0.54 3.98 -10.25
CA ALA A 107 -0.57 4.80 -9.77
C ALA A 107 -0.35 6.25 -10.20
N GLU A 108 -1.33 6.86 -10.85
CA GLU A 108 -1.19 8.21 -11.42
C GLU A 108 -2.47 9.03 -11.21
N ASN A 109 -2.30 10.28 -10.76
CA ASN A 109 -3.34 11.30 -10.72
C ASN A 109 -2.78 12.66 -11.20
N GLU A 110 -3.62 13.68 -11.22
CA GLU A 110 -3.23 15.04 -11.64
C GLU A 110 -2.11 15.66 -10.79
N ALA A 111 -1.96 15.22 -9.54
CA ALA A 111 -0.95 15.71 -8.61
C ALA A 111 0.40 14.98 -8.76
N GLY A 112 0.43 13.83 -9.43
CA GLY A 112 1.66 13.11 -9.69
C GLY A 112 1.50 11.62 -9.96
N LYS A 113 2.64 10.93 -9.93
CA LYS A 113 2.77 9.53 -10.29
C LYS A 113 3.64 8.79 -9.28
N LEU A 114 3.23 7.57 -8.95
CA LEU A 114 3.96 6.66 -8.07
C LEU A 114 4.01 5.27 -8.68
N THR A 115 5.04 4.49 -8.32
CA THR A 115 5.23 3.14 -8.83
C THR A 115 5.76 2.22 -7.75
N CYS A 116 5.26 0.99 -7.69
CA CYS A 116 5.74 -0.08 -6.82
C CYS A 116 6.03 -1.32 -7.66
N SER A 117 7.18 -1.95 -7.46
CA SER A 117 7.58 -3.15 -8.20
C SER A 117 8.04 -4.25 -7.26
N ALA A 118 7.78 -5.49 -7.65
CA ALA A 118 8.28 -6.68 -6.98
C ALA A 118 8.52 -7.81 -7.97
N TRP A 119 9.41 -8.74 -7.60
CA TRP A 119 9.73 -9.93 -8.36
C TRP A 119 8.98 -11.15 -7.85
N LEU A 120 8.31 -11.87 -8.76
CA LEU A 120 7.92 -13.25 -8.52
C LEU A 120 9.04 -14.16 -9.03
N LEU A 121 9.68 -14.85 -8.10
CA LEU A 121 10.87 -15.65 -8.32
C LEU A 121 10.56 -17.14 -8.14
N MET A 122 11.29 -17.97 -8.87
CA MET A 122 11.28 -19.41 -8.63
C MET A 122 11.87 -19.75 -7.24
N PRO A 123 11.47 -20.88 -6.64
CA PRO A 123 12.07 -21.37 -5.40
C PRO A 123 13.57 -21.65 -5.59
N ARG A 124 14.34 -21.57 -4.50
CA ARG A 124 15.74 -22.00 -4.53
C ARG A 124 15.77 -23.53 -4.65
N SER A 125 16.50 -24.04 -5.64
CA SER A 125 16.77 -25.47 -5.85
C SER A 125 17.58 -26.08 -4.71
#